data_AF-A0A7C1MMA1-F1
#
_entry.id   AF-A0A7C1MMA1-F1
#
_cell.length_a   1.000
_cell.length_b   1.000
_cell.length_c   1.000
_cell.angle_alpha   90.00
_cell.angle_beta   90.00
_cell.angle_gamma   90.00
#
_symmetry.space_group_name_H-M   'P 1'
#
loop_
_entity.id
_entity.type
_entity.pdbx_description
1 polymer ?
#
loop_
_entity_poly.entity_id
_entity_poly.type
_entity_poly.pdbx_seq_one_letter_code
_entity_poly.pdbx_strand_id
1 'polypeptide(L)'
;MNLNSKIEMQNSRSSSEICYENFMIFNSQRAGFTIVELMVTLVILAITLGAVYTTFIAQQRSFVTQDQITESQTESKIAFNILTKDLRNAGFAYPVYSNPPTFSGSVVPSENNNAGRDALTLVSGSQQVATLAQPLIIGQNIISITYTGSARFNLTDMANISIDGIDFSVITTCSFIGIGTDCDDNFVLTLNRGMNKPIPAGRPLYALTASTYCIVTDVTDTDNYLDLRRIAGIATLASCSGALPADVERVAENIEDIQFAYAIDSDADGLVDDQNANGVFDPGDYLTPPLPANSKILAVRVSILATTGKDDPSIEPSTKPYYSSGITLENNITDVSNDKQRRNIWSMEVALRNPR
;
A
#
# COMPACT_ATOMS: atom_id res chain seq x y z
N MET A 1 -91.62 2.93 77.07
CA MET A 1 -93.00 3.30 77.43
C MET A 1 -93.77 3.48 76.13
N ASN A 2 -94.94 2.88 76.03
CA ASN A 2 -95.86 2.83 74.88
C ASN A 2 -95.92 4.12 74.03
N LEU A 3 -96.08 4.02 72.72
CA LEU A 3 -97.38 3.78 72.08
C LEU A 3 -97.24 3.58 70.57
N ASN A 4 -97.93 2.53 70.09
CA ASN A 4 -98.35 2.37 68.70
C ASN A 4 -99.26 3.53 68.27
N SER A 5 -99.22 3.92 67.00
CA SER A 5 -100.45 4.12 66.24
C SER A 5 -100.22 3.84 64.74
N LYS A 6 -101.19 3.13 64.19
CA LYS A 6 -101.21 2.42 62.91
C LYS A 6 -101.93 3.29 61.88
N ILE A 7 -101.39 3.44 60.67
CA ILE A 7 -102.15 3.83 59.48
C ILE A 7 -101.72 2.96 58.30
N GLU A 8 -102.60 2.02 57.93
CA GLU A 8 -102.76 1.40 56.61
C GLU A 8 -103.28 2.49 55.62
N MET A 9 -103.13 2.48 54.29
CA MET A 9 -103.04 1.40 53.32
C MET A 9 -102.82 1.98 51.90
N GLN A 10 -102.30 1.15 50.99
CA GLN A 10 -102.38 1.21 49.50
C GLN A 10 -101.50 2.27 48.81
N ASN A 11 -100.85 2.02 47.67
CA ASN A 11 -101.21 1.13 46.59
C ASN A 11 -100.01 0.88 45.64
N SER A 12 -100.02 -0.29 45.00
CA SER A 12 -99.44 -0.61 43.69
C SER A 12 -97.91 -0.72 43.51
N ARG A 13 -97.46 -1.97 43.36
CA ARG A 13 -96.23 -2.35 42.64
C ARG A 13 -96.34 -1.96 41.16
N SER A 14 -95.25 -1.52 40.53
CA SER A 14 -94.67 -2.17 39.34
C SER A 14 -93.58 -1.33 38.68
N SER A 15 -92.55 -2.04 38.22
CA SER A 15 -91.65 -1.71 37.10
C SER A 15 -90.44 -0.80 37.38
N SER A 16 -89.30 -1.48 37.46
CA SER A 16 -87.95 -0.99 37.22
C SER A 16 -87.80 -0.34 35.85
N GLU A 17 -87.35 0.91 35.79
CA GLU A 17 -86.69 1.47 34.61
C GLU A 17 -85.28 1.94 34.98
N ILE A 18 -84.32 1.40 34.24
CA ILE A 18 -82.89 1.68 34.30
C ILE A 18 -82.69 3.04 33.61
N CYS A 19 -82.23 4.06 34.35
CA CYS A 19 -81.76 5.30 33.77
C CYS A 19 -80.46 5.03 32.98
N TYR A 20 -80.57 4.96 31.66
CA TYR A 20 -79.43 5.10 30.77
C TYR A 20 -79.00 6.58 30.77
N GLU A 21 -77.80 6.87 31.28
CA GLU A 21 -77.14 8.13 30.92
C GLU A 21 -76.89 8.12 29.42
N ASN A 22 -77.53 9.06 28.72
CA ASN A 22 -77.25 9.34 27.32
C ASN A 22 -75.82 9.87 27.20
N PHE A 23 -74.88 8.99 26.86
CA PHE A 23 -73.60 9.37 26.27
C PHE A 23 -73.90 10.07 24.93
N MET A 24 -73.98 11.41 24.95
CA MET A 24 -73.97 12.19 23.73
C MET A 24 -72.63 11.97 23.02
N ILE A 25 -72.63 11.07 22.04
CA ILE A 25 -71.62 11.05 20.98
C ILE A 25 -71.81 12.35 20.20
N PHE A 26 -70.93 13.33 20.39
CA PHE A 26 -70.76 14.39 19.41
C PHE A 26 -70.40 13.71 18.09
N ASN A 27 -71.38 13.62 17.20
CA ASN A 27 -71.22 13.12 15.85
C ASN A 27 -70.32 14.12 15.12
N SER A 28 -69.01 13.93 15.22
CA SER A 28 -68.05 14.62 14.36
C SER A 28 -68.42 14.21 12.94
N GLN A 29 -68.97 15.15 12.17
CA GLN A 29 -69.27 14.93 10.77
C GLN A 29 -68.01 14.35 10.12
N ARG A 30 -68.05 13.07 9.77
CA ARG A 30 -66.97 12.44 9.01
C ARG A 30 -67.05 13.00 7.61
N ALA A 31 -66.44 14.17 7.39
CA ALA A 31 -66.20 14.70 6.07
C ALA A 31 -65.28 13.72 5.34
N GLY A 32 -65.82 13.00 4.35
CA GLY A 32 -65.03 12.18 3.44
C GLY A 32 -64.23 13.09 2.48
N PHE A 33 -63.08 12.60 2.02
CA PHE A 33 -62.28 13.31 1.02
C PHE A 33 -63.02 13.40 -0.31
N THR A 34 -62.99 14.58 -0.94
CA THR A 34 -63.49 14.74 -2.30
C THR A 34 -62.50 14.12 -3.31
N ILE A 35 -62.99 13.67 -4.46
CA ILE A 35 -62.13 13.11 -5.52
C ILE A 35 -61.07 14.14 -5.97
N VAL A 36 -61.43 15.43 -5.98
CA VAL A 36 -60.51 16.51 -6.38
C VAL A 36 -59.38 16.68 -5.37
N GLU A 37 -59.63 16.63 -4.07
CA GLU A 37 -58.56 16.66 -3.05
C GLU A 37 -57.61 15.48 -3.17
N LEU A 38 -58.13 14.28 -3.49
CA LEU A 38 -57.31 13.10 -3.71
C LEU A 38 -56.46 13.22 -4.98
N MET A 39 -57.00 13.79 -6.06
CA MET A 39 -56.23 14.05 -7.28
C MET A 39 -55.12 15.07 -7.05
N VAL A 40 -55.41 16.16 -6.35
CA VAL A 40 -54.41 17.21 -6.05
C VAL A 40 -53.31 16.68 -5.14
N THR A 41 -53.66 15.92 -4.10
CA THR A 41 -52.67 15.34 -3.17
C THR A 41 -51.74 14.34 -3.85
N LEU A 42 -52.25 13.47 -4.74
CA LEU A 42 -51.43 12.55 -5.52
C LEU A 42 -50.48 13.28 -6.48
N VAL A 43 -50.95 14.35 -7.13
CA VAL A 43 -50.09 15.15 -8.02
C VAL A 43 -48.97 15.82 -7.24
N ILE A 44 -49.27 16.43 -6.10
CA ILE A 44 -48.25 17.06 -5.24
C ILE A 44 -47.27 16.00 -4.72
N LEU A 45 -47.76 14.85 -4.26
CA LEU A 45 -46.94 13.74 -3.79
C LEU A 45 -46.00 13.20 -4.89
N ALA A 46 -46.49 13.07 -6.12
CA ALA A 46 -45.65 12.63 -7.24
C ALA A 46 -44.52 13.62 -7.53
N ILE A 47 -44.81 14.93 -7.51
CA ILE A 47 -43.80 15.98 -7.72
C ILE A 47 -42.77 15.99 -6.59
N THR A 48 -43.20 15.88 -5.33
CA THR A 48 -42.29 15.87 -4.17
C THR A 48 -41.41 14.62 -4.15
N LEU A 49 -41.97 13.44 -4.42
CA LEU A 49 -41.20 12.21 -4.55
C LEU A 49 -40.19 12.29 -5.70
N GLY A 50 -40.56 12.90 -6.83
CA GLY A 50 -39.63 13.18 -7.93
C GLY A 50 -38.43 14.02 -7.46
N ALA A 51 -38.67 15.12 -6.75
CA ALA A 51 -37.60 15.96 -6.21
C ALA A 51 -36.72 15.22 -5.19
N VAL A 52 -37.32 14.47 -4.26
CA VAL A 52 -36.57 13.66 -3.27
C VAL A 52 -35.72 12.60 -3.97
N TYR A 53 -36.26 11.92 -4.98
CA TYR A 53 -35.55 10.87 -5.70
C TYR A 53 -34.31 11.40 -6.44
N THR A 54 -34.42 12.56 -7.10
CA THR A 54 -33.26 13.20 -7.75
C THR A 54 -32.17 13.57 -6.74
N THR A 55 -32.56 14.09 -5.57
CA THR A 55 -31.62 14.42 -4.47
C THR A 55 -30.95 13.16 -3.93
N PHE A 56 -31.71 12.08 -3.73
CA PHE A 56 -31.19 10.80 -3.26
C PHE A 56 -30.15 10.21 -4.22
N ILE A 57 -30.40 10.23 -5.54
CA ILE A 57 -29.42 9.77 -6.54
C ILE A 57 -28.14 10.61 -6.49
N ALA A 58 -28.26 11.94 -6.39
CA ALA A 58 -27.11 12.81 -6.29
C ALA A 58 -26.28 12.51 -5.03
N GLN A 59 -26.93 12.28 -3.89
CA GLN A 59 -26.28 11.90 -2.64
C GLN A 59 -25.58 10.54 -2.74
N GLN A 60 -26.25 9.53 -3.31
CA GLN A 60 -25.67 8.20 -3.48
C GLN A 60 -24.42 8.24 -4.37
N ARG A 61 -24.47 8.98 -5.48
CA ARG A 61 -23.31 9.16 -6.37
C ARG A 61 -22.16 9.86 -5.65
N SER A 62 -22.46 10.96 -4.96
CA SER A 62 -21.45 11.68 -4.17
C SER A 62 -20.82 10.79 -3.10
N PHE A 63 -21.60 9.93 -2.45
CA PHE A 63 -21.10 8.99 -1.45
C PHE A 63 -20.14 7.98 -2.08
N VAL A 64 -20.51 7.34 -3.18
CA VAL A 64 -19.66 6.34 -3.87
C VAL A 64 -18.37 6.99 -4.41
N THR A 65 -18.46 8.17 -5.01
CA THR A 65 -17.27 8.89 -5.49
C THR A 65 -16.35 9.26 -4.33
N GLN A 66 -16.90 9.72 -3.21
CA GLN A 66 -16.10 10.07 -2.03
C GLN A 66 -15.42 8.84 -1.42
N ASP A 67 -16.10 7.70 -1.40
CA ASP A 67 -15.55 6.43 -0.94
C ASP A 67 -14.34 6.02 -1.78
N GLN A 68 -14.48 6.02 -3.11
CA GLN A 68 -13.39 5.70 -4.04
C GLN A 68 -12.19 6.65 -3.94
N ILE A 69 -12.44 7.95 -3.74
CA ILE A 69 -11.36 8.93 -3.52
C ILE A 69 -10.65 8.62 -2.21
N THR A 70 -11.39 8.27 -1.16
CA THR A 70 -10.83 7.98 0.17
C THR A 70 -9.99 6.69 0.14
N GLU A 71 -10.45 5.67 -0.58
CA GLU A 71 -9.73 4.43 -0.85
C GLU A 71 -8.41 4.71 -1.57
N SER A 72 -8.46 5.39 -2.73
CA SER A 72 -7.26 5.75 -3.51
C SER A 72 -6.22 6.54 -2.70
N GLN A 73 -6.66 7.47 -1.85
CA GLN A 73 -5.77 8.21 -0.95
C GLN A 73 -5.18 7.33 0.17
N THR A 74 -5.94 6.35 0.66
CA THR A 74 -5.47 5.44 1.71
C THR A 74 -4.43 4.49 1.15
N GLU A 75 -4.69 3.90 -0.02
CA GLU A 75 -3.75 3.04 -0.74
C GLU A 75 -2.43 3.77 -1.04
N SER A 76 -2.50 5.01 -1.53
CA SER A 76 -1.30 5.84 -1.75
C SER A 76 -0.47 6.00 -0.45
N LYS A 77 -1.12 6.26 0.68
CA LYS A 77 -0.44 6.41 1.97
C LYS A 77 0.17 5.09 2.44
N ILE A 78 -0.51 3.96 2.24
CA ILE A 78 0.02 2.63 2.56
C ILE A 78 1.29 2.37 1.74
N ALA A 79 1.24 2.63 0.42
CA ALA A 79 2.38 2.53 -0.48
C ALA A 79 3.58 3.33 0.04
N PHE A 80 3.42 4.62 0.32
CA PHE A 80 4.52 5.46 0.82
C PHE A 80 5.06 5.00 2.16
N ASN A 81 4.20 4.61 3.10
CA ASN A 81 4.64 4.19 4.42
C ASN A 81 5.54 2.95 4.34
N ILE A 82 5.14 1.97 3.51
CA ILE A 82 5.91 0.74 3.29
C ILE A 82 7.21 1.05 2.52
N LEU A 83 7.12 1.75 1.39
CA LEU A 83 8.29 2.15 0.57
C LEU A 83 9.29 2.96 1.37
N THR A 84 8.84 3.97 2.12
CA THR A 84 9.71 4.82 2.95
C THR A 84 10.41 4.00 4.02
N LYS A 85 9.69 3.08 4.68
CA LYS A 85 10.28 2.22 5.69
C LYS A 85 11.41 1.38 5.09
N ASP A 86 11.16 0.76 3.94
CA ASP A 86 12.13 -0.13 3.32
C ASP A 86 13.30 0.65 2.70
N LEU A 87 13.06 1.83 2.11
CA LEU A 87 14.09 2.78 1.68
C LEU A 87 15.01 3.20 2.84
N ARG A 88 14.44 3.52 4.00
CA ARG A 88 15.25 3.91 5.17
C ARG A 88 16.03 2.74 5.78
N ASN A 89 15.61 1.50 5.53
CA ASN A 89 16.30 0.29 5.95
C ASN A 89 17.28 -0.24 4.89
N ALA A 90 17.20 0.27 3.65
CA ALA A 90 18.14 -0.06 2.59
C ALA A 90 19.57 0.25 3.03
N GLY A 91 20.49 -0.61 2.61
CA GLY A 91 21.91 -0.53 2.93
C GLY A 91 22.27 -0.93 4.36
N PHE A 92 21.31 -1.29 5.21
CA PHE A 92 21.62 -1.86 6.52
C PHE A 92 22.45 -3.14 6.35
N ALA A 93 23.54 -3.25 7.12
CA ALA A 93 24.52 -4.33 7.00
C ALA A 93 25.08 -4.56 5.58
N TYR A 94 25.00 -3.58 4.68
CA TYR A 94 25.67 -3.68 3.39
C TYR A 94 27.20 -3.61 3.60
N PRO A 95 28.00 -4.43 2.91
CA PRO A 95 29.44 -4.55 3.12
C PRO A 95 30.21 -3.32 2.62
N VAL A 96 31.24 -2.88 3.37
CA VAL A 96 32.05 -1.68 3.02
C VAL A 96 33.21 -2.02 2.08
N TYR A 97 33.88 -3.15 2.32
CA TYR A 97 35.14 -3.46 1.65
C TYR A 97 34.98 -4.30 0.38
N SER A 98 33.75 -4.69 0.06
CA SER A 98 33.49 -5.45 -1.14
C SER A 98 32.04 -5.35 -1.56
N ASN A 99 31.83 -5.05 -2.84
CA ASN A 99 30.50 -4.94 -3.40
C ASN A 99 30.01 -6.34 -3.79
N PRO A 100 28.77 -6.71 -3.42
CA PRO A 100 28.10 -7.86 -3.98
C PRO A 100 28.04 -7.72 -5.51
N PRO A 101 28.52 -8.71 -6.30
CA PRO A 101 28.52 -8.61 -7.75
C PRO A 101 27.12 -8.61 -8.35
N THR A 102 26.12 -9.11 -7.61
CA THR A 102 24.71 -9.12 -7.99
C THR A 102 24.01 -7.79 -7.73
N PHE A 103 24.56 -6.91 -6.90
CA PHE A 103 23.90 -5.68 -6.45
C PHE A 103 24.80 -4.46 -6.68
N SER A 104 24.39 -3.53 -7.55
CA SER A 104 25.12 -2.28 -7.81
C SER A 104 24.73 -1.20 -6.79
N GLY A 105 25.04 -1.42 -5.51
CA GLY A 105 24.69 -0.52 -4.40
C GLY A 105 23.51 -1.00 -3.55
N SER A 106 23.14 -0.21 -2.54
CA SER A 106 21.99 -0.50 -1.65
C SER A 106 20.64 -0.16 -2.26
N VAL A 107 20.64 0.72 -3.26
CA VAL A 107 19.48 1.10 -4.07
C VAL A 107 19.88 0.91 -5.52
N VAL A 108 19.15 0.05 -6.22
CA VAL A 108 19.41 -0.29 -7.62
C VAL A 108 18.20 0.17 -8.43
N PRO A 109 18.31 1.30 -9.14
CA PRO A 109 17.29 1.74 -10.08
C PRO A 109 17.11 0.70 -11.19
N SER A 110 15.87 0.36 -11.52
CA SER A 110 15.53 -0.52 -12.63
C SER A 110 14.53 0.20 -13.53
N GLU A 111 15.03 0.99 -14.48
CA GLU A 111 14.17 1.63 -15.47
C GLU A 111 13.76 0.67 -16.59
N ASN A 112 12.65 1.01 -17.24
CA ASN A 112 12.43 0.67 -18.62
C ASN A 112 12.95 1.83 -19.47
N ASN A 113 13.83 1.56 -20.43
CA ASN A 113 14.47 2.59 -21.26
C ASN A 113 13.51 3.34 -22.23
N ASN A 114 12.19 3.28 -22.02
CA ASN A 114 11.15 3.61 -23.00
C ASN A 114 9.99 4.46 -22.45
N ALA A 115 10.16 5.22 -21.37
CA ALA A 115 9.10 6.04 -20.78
C ALA A 115 7.86 5.21 -20.40
N GLY A 116 7.99 4.44 -19.33
CA GLY A 116 6.87 3.76 -18.70
C GLY A 116 7.14 3.64 -17.21
N ARG A 117 6.45 2.72 -16.54
CA ARG A 117 6.56 2.57 -15.08
C ARG A 117 7.96 2.14 -14.68
N ASP A 118 8.45 2.74 -13.60
CA ASP A 118 9.75 2.39 -13.04
C ASP A 118 9.66 1.20 -12.07
N ALA A 119 10.81 0.58 -11.85
CA ALA A 119 11.02 -0.36 -10.77
C ALA A 119 12.23 0.07 -9.91
N LEU A 120 12.18 -0.31 -8.64
CA LEU A 120 13.26 -0.02 -7.69
C LEU A 120 13.60 -1.26 -6.88
N THR A 121 14.86 -1.68 -6.91
CA THR A 121 15.36 -2.75 -6.06
C THR A 121 16.12 -2.18 -4.87
N LEU A 122 15.70 -2.58 -3.67
CA LEU A 122 16.33 -2.21 -2.41
C LEU A 122 17.07 -3.41 -1.83
N VAL A 123 18.31 -3.20 -1.37
CA VAL A 123 19.14 -4.26 -0.79
C VAL A 123 19.38 -3.97 0.68
N SER A 124 19.11 -4.96 1.54
CA SER A 124 19.38 -4.84 2.97
C SER A 124 19.81 -6.18 3.57
N GLY A 125 20.65 -6.14 4.60
CA GLY A 125 20.93 -7.26 5.49
C GLY A 125 20.08 -7.21 6.74
N SER A 126 18.76 -7.09 6.60
CA SER A 126 17.85 -6.81 7.73
C SER A 126 17.68 -7.98 8.71
N GLN A 127 18.06 -9.20 8.32
CA GLN A 127 17.96 -10.40 9.15
C GLN A 127 19.34 -10.91 9.55
N GLN A 128 19.63 -10.88 10.86
CA GLN A 128 20.74 -11.63 11.42
C GLN A 128 20.35 -13.11 11.48
N VAL A 129 21.12 -13.96 10.80
CA VAL A 129 20.85 -15.40 10.71
C VAL A 129 21.75 -16.18 11.67
N ALA A 130 23.02 -15.76 11.78
CA ALA A 130 24.01 -16.45 12.58
C ALA A 130 25.03 -15.48 13.20
N THR A 131 25.92 -16.01 14.03
CA THR A 131 27.15 -15.37 14.46
C THR A 131 28.35 -16.19 14.03
N LEU A 132 29.48 -15.53 13.83
CA LEU A 132 30.73 -16.18 13.48
C LEU A 132 31.28 -16.94 14.69
N ALA A 133 31.49 -18.26 14.57
CA ALA A 133 31.93 -19.08 15.71
C ALA A 133 33.44 -18.98 15.97
N GLN A 134 34.24 -18.71 14.94
CA GLN A 134 35.71 -18.67 15.01
C GLN A 134 36.25 -17.44 14.26
N PRO A 135 37.38 -16.86 14.69
CA PRO A 135 37.95 -15.72 13.99
C PRO A 135 38.39 -16.11 12.57
N LEU A 136 38.24 -15.19 11.63
CA LEU A 136 38.65 -15.34 10.24
C LEU A 136 39.94 -14.58 9.99
N ILE A 137 40.85 -15.19 9.25
CA ILE A 137 42.05 -14.54 8.69
C ILE A 137 41.83 -14.18 7.22
N ILE A 138 42.69 -13.31 6.69
CA ILE A 138 42.67 -12.93 5.27
C ILE A 138 42.86 -14.19 4.39
N GLY A 139 42.06 -14.30 3.33
CA GLY A 139 42.11 -15.41 2.39
C GLY A 139 41.35 -16.66 2.82
N GLN A 140 40.87 -16.73 4.07
CA GLN A 140 40.06 -17.84 4.54
C GLN A 140 38.68 -17.81 3.86
N ASN A 141 38.26 -18.92 3.26
CA ASN A 141 36.98 -19.07 2.56
C ASN A 141 36.09 -20.15 3.20
N ILE A 142 36.45 -20.62 4.38
CA ILE A 142 35.76 -21.65 5.13
C ILE A 142 35.43 -21.05 6.49
N ILE A 143 34.14 -20.96 6.82
CA ILE A 143 33.67 -20.32 8.04
C ILE A 143 32.83 -21.27 8.88
N SER A 144 32.97 -21.19 10.19
CA SER A 144 32.10 -21.87 11.14
C SER A 144 31.18 -20.84 11.78
N ILE A 145 29.89 -21.16 11.85
CA ILE A 145 28.84 -20.24 12.29
C ILE A 145 28.00 -20.86 13.40
N THR A 146 27.32 -20.03 14.18
CA THR A 146 26.31 -20.45 15.15
C THR A 146 25.01 -19.73 14.84
N TYR A 147 23.96 -20.46 14.47
CA TYR A 147 22.65 -19.86 14.19
C TYR A 147 22.06 -19.20 15.45
N THR A 148 21.46 -18.02 15.28
CA THR A 148 20.89 -17.23 16.38
C THR A 148 19.40 -17.45 16.58
N GLY A 149 18.72 -18.07 15.61
CA GLY A 149 17.27 -18.29 15.63
C GLY A 149 16.87 -19.46 14.76
N SER A 150 15.66 -19.43 14.20
CA SER A 150 15.13 -20.45 13.28
C SER A 150 15.50 -20.22 11.82
N ALA A 151 15.89 -19.00 11.44
CA ALA A 151 16.34 -18.70 10.09
C ALA A 151 17.61 -19.50 9.77
N ARG A 152 17.70 -20.01 8.54
CA ARG A 152 18.84 -20.77 8.04
C ARG A 152 19.31 -20.17 6.71
N PHE A 153 20.60 -20.27 6.45
CA PHE A 153 21.11 -19.97 5.12
C PHE A 153 20.71 -21.10 4.17
N ASN A 154 20.56 -20.79 2.88
CA ASN A 154 20.35 -21.77 1.82
C ASN A 154 21.07 -21.31 0.56
N LEU A 155 21.23 -22.21 -0.41
CA LEU A 155 21.97 -21.90 -1.63
C LEU A 155 21.12 -21.22 -2.72
N THR A 156 19.81 -21.07 -2.51
CA THR A 156 18.88 -20.46 -3.49
C THR A 156 18.70 -18.96 -3.23
N ASP A 157 18.19 -18.60 -2.05
CA ASP A 157 17.68 -17.25 -1.76
C ASP A 157 18.50 -16.53 -0.70
N MET A 158 19.16 -17.29 0.19
CA MET A 158 19.91 -16.77 1.34
C MET A 158 21.41 -17.04 1.25
N ALA A 159 21.96 -17.22 0.04
CA ALA A 159 23.38 -17.52 -0.15
C ALA A 159 24.28 -16.28 -0.01
N ASN A 160 23.73 -15.09 -0.24
CA ASN A 160 24.45 -13.81 -0.15
C ASN A 160 24.57 -13.39 1.31
N ILE A 161 25.81 -13.33 1.82
CA ILE A 161 26.06 -13.01 3.22
C ILE A 161 26.88 -11.73 3.39
N SER A 162 26.51 -10.96 4.40
CA SER A 162 27.31 -9.87 4.94
C SER A 162 27.77 -10.22 6.34
N ILE A 163 29.08 -10.16 6.57
CA ILE A 163 29.65 -10.36 7.92
C ILE A 163 29.80 -8.99 8.57
N ASP A 164 28.85 -8.65 9.45
CA ASP A 164 28.79 -7.39 10.20
C ASP A 164 28.86 -6.10 9.35
N GLY A 165 28.48 -6.17 8.07
CA GLY A 165 28.66 -5.05 7.14
C GLY A 165 30.12 -4.74 6.80
N ILE A 166 31.05 -5.62 7.17
CA ILE A 166 32.48 -5.45 6.89
C ILE A 166 32.80 -6.00 5.50
N ASP A 167 32.51 -7.28 5.28
CA ASP A 167 32.87 -7.98 4.04
C ASP A 167 31.73 -8.85 3.54
N PHE A 168 31.63 -8.95 2.22
CA PHE A 168 30.65 -9.74 1.49
C PHE A 168 31.22 -11.13 1.16
N SER A 169 30.35 -12.13 1.12
CA SER A 169 30.68 -13.35 0.39
C SER A 169 29.42 -14.10 -0.03
N VAL A 170 29.57 -15.06 -0.94
CA VAL A 170 28.47 -15.95 -1.34
C VAL A 170 28.78 -17.35 -0.85
N ILE A 171 27.80 -17.99 -0.21
CA ILE A 171 27.89 -19.40 0.18
C ILE A 171 27.83 -20.24 -1.09
N THR A 172 28.86 -21.03 -1.36
CA THR A 172 28.90 -21.95 -2.50
C THR A 172 28.55 -23.37 -2.12
N THR A 173 28.91 -23.79 -0.90
CA THR A 173 28.57 -25.12 -0.40
C THR A 173 28.31 -25.07 1.10
N CYS A 174 27.38 -25.91 1.54
CA CYS A 174 27.10 -26.18 2.93
C CYS A 174 26.59 -27.63 3.06
N SER A 175 26.62 -28.16 4.29
CA SER A 175 26.05 -29.47 4.60
C SER A 175 24.52 -29.38 4.65
N PHE A 176 23.81 -30.39 4.15
CA PHE A 176 22.35 -30.55 4.28
C PHE A 176 22.05 -31.80 5.12
N ILE A 177 21.12 -31.73 6.07
CA ILE A 177 20.55 -32.91 6.74
C ILE A 177 19.03 -32.91 6.54
N GLY A 178 18.49 -33.96 5.91
CA GLY A 178 17.05 -34.15 5.73
C GLY A 178 16.52 -33.78 4.34
N ILE A 179 15.24 -33.43 4.27
CA ILE A 179 14.56 -32.99 3.04
C ILE A 179 14.44 -31.47 3.12
N GLY A 180 15.24 -30.73 2.35
CA GLY A 180 15.23 -29.27 2.36
C GLY A 180 16.42 -28.65 1.62
N THR A 181 16.39 -27.33 1.49
CA THR A 181 17.45 -26.51 0.85
C THR A 181 18.27 -25.72 1.87
N ASP A 182 17.99 -25.89 3.16
CA ASP A 182 18.65 -25.14 4.24
C ASP A 182 19.97 -25.78 4.68
N CYS A 183 20.98 -24.94 4.86
CA CYS A 183 22.28 -25.29 5.39
C CYS A 183 22.16 -25.73 6.86
N ASP A 184 22.61 -26.95 7.15
CA ASP A 184 22.53 -27.60 8.45
C ASP A 184 23.41 -26.95 9.53
N ASP A 185 23.10 -27.30 10.78
CA ASP A 185 23.76 -26.83 12.00
C ASP A 185 25.19 -27.39 12.16
N ASN A 186 25.61 -28.45 11.42
CA ASN A 186 26.98 -29.00 11.46
C ASN A 186 28.03 -28.22 10.61
N PHE A 187 28.21 -26.95 11.01
CA PHE A 187 29.47 -26.20 11.24
C PHE A 187 30.51 -25.88 10.16
N VAL A 188 30.23 -25.96 8.86
CA VAL A 188 31.10 -25.28 7.89
C VAL A 188 30.31 -24.76 6.69
N LEU A 189 30.45 -23.47 6.39
CA LEU A 189 30.06 -22.88 5.12
C LEU A 189 31.34 -22.63 4.29
N THR A 190 31.30 -23.03 3.02
CA THR A 190 32.34 -22.65 2.06
C THR A 190 31.87 -21.45 1.26
N LEU A 191 32.73 -20.46 1.17
CA LEU A 191 32.50 -19.20 0.49
C LEU A 191 33.14 -19.21 -0.90
N ASN A 192 32.56 -18.42 -1.81
CA ASN A 192 33.05 -18.28 -3.19
C ASN A 192 34.45 -17.65 -3.28
N ARG A 193 34.91 -16.99 -2.22
CA ARG A 193 36.24 -16.39 -2.12
C ARG A 193 36.72 -16.30 -0.67
N GLY A 194 38.00 -16.03 -0.51
CA GLY A 194 38.60 -15.73 0.79
C GLY A 194 38.24 -14.34 1.30
N MET A 195 38.24 -14.17 2.62
CA MET A 195 38.00 -12.87 3.28
C MET A 195 39.06 -11.83 2.93
N ASN A 196 38.64 -10.58 2.73
CA ASN A 196 39.53 -9.45 2.44
C ASN A 196 40.11 -8.82 3.71
N LYS A 197 39.48 -9.06 4.87
CA LYS A 197 39.87 -8.51 6.17
C LYS A 197 39.81 -9.60 7.24
N PRO A 198 40.68 -9.52 8.27
CA PRO A 198 40.52 -10.38 9.45
C PRO A 198 39.25 -9.96 10.19
N ILE A 199 38.45 -10.94 10.61
CA ILE A 199 37.18 -10.71 11.32
C ILE A 199 37.19 -11.50 12.64
N PRO A 200 37.02 -10.84 13.80
CA PRO A 200 36.94 -11.55 15.08
C PRO A 200 35.74 -12.50 15.16
N ALA A 201 35.82 -13.53 16.00
CA ALA A 201 34.66 -14.34 16.34
C ALA A 201 33.54 -13.50 17.01
N GLY A 202 32.32 -14.02 16.99
CA GLY A 202 31.13 -13.42 17.58
C GLY A 202 30.45 -12.35 16.72
N ARG A 203 31.01 -12.02 15.54
CA ARG A 203 30.42 -11.03 14.63
C ARG A 203 29.11 -11.56 14.01
N PRO A 204 28.08 -10.71 13.85
CA PRO A 204 26.81 -11.12 13.24
C PRO A 204 27.00 -11.40 11.75
N LEU A 205 26.28 -12.41 11.25
CA LEU A 205 26.11 -12.67 9.83
C LEU A 205 24.68 -12.34 9.43
N TYR A 206 24.56 -11.46 8.45
CA TYR A 206 23.30 -11.05 7.87
C TYR A 206 23.12 -11.70 6.50
N ALA A 207 21.91 -12.17 6.22
CA ALA A 207 21.53 -12.52 4.85
C ALA A 207 21.22 -11.22 4.09
N LEU A 208 21.96 -10.96 3.01
CA LEU A 208 21.68 -9.84 2.11
C LEU A 208 20.54 -10.23 1.18
N THR A 209 19.38 -9.62 1.41
CA THR A 209 18.19 -9.81 0.60
C THR A 209 17.92 -8.56 -0.23
N ALA A 210 17.31 -8.79 -1.39
CA ALA A 210 16.80 -7.73 -2.24
C ALA A 210 15.27 -7.72 -2.20
N SER A 211 14.66 -6.56 -2.34
CA SER A 211 13.22 -6.39 -2.51
C SER A 211 12.97 -5.41 -3.64
N THR A 212 12.24 -5.85 -4.66
CA THR A 212 11.95 -5.04 -5.85
C THR A 212 10.51 -4.53 -5.80
N TYR A 213 10.35 -3.22 -5.94
CA TYR A 213 9.06 -2.55 -6.09
C TYR A 213 8.79 -2.25 -7.54
N CYS A 214 7.60 -2.59 -8.01
CA CYS A 214 7.16 -2.32 -9.36
C CYS A 214 5.64 -2.50 -9.47
N ILE A 215 5.05 -2.00 -10.55
CA ILE A 215 3.62 -2.16 -10.83
C ILE A 215 3.44 -3.30 -11.82
N VAL A 216 2.58 -4.26 -11.48
CA VAL A 216 2.22 -5.36 -12.38
C VAL A 216 0.97 -4.99 -13.16
N THR A 217 1.03 -5.10 -14.48
CA THR A 217 -0.18 -5.36 -15.27
C THR A 217 -0.37 -6.86 -15.29
N ASP A 218 -1.31 -7.39 -14.52
CA ASP A 218 -1.61 -8.81 -14.61
C ASP A 218 -2.20 -9.10 -16.00
N VAL A 219 -1.43 -9.73 -16.89
CA VAL A 219 -1.90 -10.11 -18.23
C VAL A 219 -2.90 -11.26 -18.21
N THR A 220 -3.11 -11.90 -17.04
CA THR A 220 -4.09 -12.97 -16.85
C THR A 220 -5.35 -12.51 -16.12
N ASP A 221 -5.32 -11.33 -15.50
CA ASP A 221 -6.49 -10.74 -14.88
C ASP A 221 -7.30 -9.98 -15.94
N THR A 222 -8.54 -10.42 -16.16
CA THR A 222 -9.47 -9.79 -17.10
C THR A 222 -9.85 -8.36 -16.68
N ASP A 223 -9.54 -8.00 -15.43
CA ASP A 223 -9.93 -6.71 -14.84
C ASP A 223 -8.84 -5.63 -14.93
N ASN A 224 -7.63 -5.95 -15.44
CA ASN A 224 -6.52 -5.00 -15.66
C ASN A 224 -6.22 -4.12 -14.43
N TYR A 225 -6.24 -4.71 -13.22
CA TYR A 225 -5.87 -4.00 -11.99
C TYR A 225 -4.39 -3.64 -11.99
N LEU A 226 -4.12 -2.40 -11.59
CA LEU A 226 -2.78 -1.83 -11.49
C LEU A 226 -2.42 -1.73 -10.02
N ASP A 227 -1.59 -2.67 -9.56
CA ASP A 227 -1.21 -2.79 -8.16
C ASP A 227 0.29 -2.60 -8.00
N LEU A 228 0.67 -1.83 -6.97
CA LEU A 228 2.05 -1.77 -6.51
C LEU A 228 2.37 -3.07 -5.77
N ARG A 229 3.42 -3.76 -6.21
CA ARG A 229 3.88 -5.00 -5.59
C ARG A 229 5.31 -4.89 -5.09
N ARG A 230 5.59 -5.61 -4.00
CA ARG A 230 6.93 -5.87 -3.48
C ARG A 230 7.28 -7.33 -3.75
N ILE A 231 8.41 -7.54 -4.42
CA ILE A 231 8.88 -8.85 -4.83
C ILE A 231 10.17 -9.18 -4.09
N ALA A 232 10.27 -10.37 -3.51
CA ALA A 232 11.51 -10.86 -2.94
C ALA A 232 12.53 -11.15 -4.06
N GLY A 233 13.76 -10.64 -3.90
CA GLY A 233 14.84 -10.79 -4.86
C GLY A 233 14.98 -9.63 -5.84
N ILE A 234 15.87 -9.82 -6.82
CA ILE A 234 16.05 -8.91 -7.95
C ILE A 234 15.06 -9.36 -9.03
N ALA A 235 13.96 -8.63 -9.19
CA ALA A 235 13.14 -8.82 -10.38
C ALA A 235 13.85 -8.12 -11.54
N THR A 236 14.40 -8.90 -12.47
CA THR A 236 14.66 -8.35 -13.81
C THR A 236 13.31 -7.99 -14.42
N LEU A 237 13.11 -6.73 -14.79
CA LEU A 237 12.10 -6.23 -15.75
C LEU A 237 11.01 -5.32 -15.15
N ALA A 238 10.79 -4.24 -15.90
CA ALA A 238 9.74 -3.23 -15.88
C ALA A 238 8.28 -3.70 -15.73
N SER A 239 8.04 -5.01 -15.65
CA SER A 239 6.72 -5.64 -15.58
C SER A 239 6.61 -6.61 -14.40
N CYS A 240 7.56 -6.59 -13.46
CA CYS A 240 7.60 -7.50 -12.31
C CYS A 240 7.49 -8.98 -12.71
N SER A 241 7.92 -9.32 -13.93
CA SER A 241 7.73 -10.63 -14.51
C SER A 241 8.87 -11.56 -14.09
N GLY A 242 8.56 -12.81 -13.74
CA GLY A 242 9.55 -13.84 -13.42
C GLY A 242 9.72 -14.15 -11.93
N ALA A 243 9.04 -13.43 -11.03
CA ALA A 243 8.93 -13.84 -9.64
C ALA A 243 7.90 -14.96 -9.48
N LEU A 244 8.17 -15.93 -8.60
CA LEU A 244 7.17 -16.93 -8.23
C LEU A 244 6.04 -16.22 -7.47
N PRO A 245 4.77 -16.61 -7.63
CA PRO A 245 3.64 -15.96 -6.94
C PRO A 245 3.79 -15.90 -5.40
N ALA A 246 4.53 -16.83 -4.80
CA ALA A 246 4.80 -16.85 -3.37
C ALA A 246 5.73 -15.71 -2.89
N ASP A 247 6.51 -15.14 -3.81
CA ASP A 247 7.50 -14.10 -3.54
C ASP A 247 6.95 -12.69 -3.78
N VAL A 248 5.67 -12.59 -4.15
CA VAL A 248 5.01 -11.34 -4.54
C VAL A 248 3.98 -10.93 -3.49
N GLU A 249 4.22 -9.78 -2.88
CA GLU A 249 3.30 -9.13 -1.95
C GLU A 249 2.64 -7.93 -2.62
N ARG A 250 1.32 -7.84 -2.53
CA ARG A 250 0.57 -6.64 -2.93
C ARG A 250 0.70 -5.60 -1.82
N VAL A 251 1.25 -4.44 -2.17
CA VAL A 251 1.52 -3.34 -1.24
C VAL A 251 0.36 -2.35 -1.22
N ALA A 252 -0.14 -2.00 -2.40
CA ALA A 252 -1.26 -1.07 -2.56
C ALA A 252 -1.99 -1.33 -3.88
N GLU A 253 -3.28 -1.06 -3.88
CA GLU A 253 -4.17 -1.19 -5.04
C GLU A 253 -4.40 0.16 -5.74
N ASN A 254 -4.84 0.09 -6.99
CA ASN A 254 -5.16 1.26 -7.81
C ASN A 254 -4.00 2.24 -7.98
N ILE A 255 -2.78 1.71 -8.08
CA ILE A 255 -1.56 2.46 -8.35
C ILE A 255 -1.23 2.32 -9.83
N GLU A 256 -1.49 3.39 -10.58
CA GLU A 256 -1.41 3.37 -12.04
C GLU A 256 -0.01 3.67 -12.57
N ASP A 257 0.77 4.47 -11.86
CA ASP A 257 2.16 4.77 -12.21
C ASP A 257 3.02 4.98 -10.95
N ILE A 258 4.29 4.62 -11.06
CA ILE A 258 5.32 4.87 -10.07
C ILE A 258 6.61 5.24 -10.79
N GLN A 259 7.23 6.32 -10.33
CA GLN A 259 8.43 6.90 -10.91
C GLN A 259 9.41 7.25 -9.80
N PHE A 260 10.70 7.10 -10.09
CA PHE A 260 11.75 7.38 -9.12
C PHE A 260 12.79 8.34 -9.70
N ALA A 261 13.15 9.33 -8.89
CA ALA A 261 14.28 10.20 -9.18
C ALA A 261 15.26 10.19 -8.01
N TYR A 262 16.54 10.40 -8.29
CA TYR A 262 17.63 10.13 -7.37
C TYR A 262 18.49 11.37 -7.16
N ALA A 263 18.69 11.72 -5.89
CA ALA A 263 19.69 12.69 -5.48
C ALA A 263 20.98 11.95 -5.17
N ILE A 264 22.07 12.36 -5.82
CA ILE A 264 23.32 11.61 -5.84
C ILE A 264 24.50 12.43 -5.31
N ASP A 265 25.52 11.69 -4.88
CA ASP A 265 26.87 12.13 -4.53
C ASP A 265 27.83 11.49 -5.54
N SER A 266 28.29 12.27 -6.52
CA SER A 266 29.15 11.81 -7.61
C SER A 266 30.62 12.08 -7.34
N ASP A 267 30.95 13.07 -6.50
CA ASP A 267 32.34 13.42 -6.16
C ASP A 267 32.83 12.78 -4.85
N ALA A 268 31.96 12.05 -4.17
CA ALA A 268 32.18 11.31 -2.93
C ALA A 268 32.48 12.19 -1.71
N ASP A 269 32.03 13.44 -1.70
CA ASP A 269 32.16 14.34 -0.55
C ASP A 269 31.11 14.09 0.56
N GLY A 270 30.12 13.24 0.28
CA GLY A 270 29.05 12.84 1.20
C GLY A 270 27.85 13.81 1.23
N LEU A 271 27.79 14.77 0.31
CA LEU A 271 26.70 15.70 0.10
C LEU A 271 25.99 15.39 -1.22
N VAL A 272 24.78 15.93 -1.37
CA VAL A 272 24.07 15.86 -2.65
C VAL A 272 24.68 16.89 -3.59
N ASP A 273 25.02 16.46 -4.79
CA ASP A 273 25.50 17.31 -5.87
C ASP A 273 24.37 18.19 -6.41
N ASP A 274 24.67 19.48 -6.59
CA ASP A 274 23.84 20.41 -7.36
C ASP A 274 23.99 20.09 -8.85
N GLN A 275 22.99 19.43 -9.43
CA GLN A 275 23.02 18.95 -10.82
C GLN A 275 22.74 20.06 -11.83
N ASN A 276 22.03 21.11 -11.40
CA ASN A 276 21.64 22.20 -12.29
C ASN A 276 22.49 23.48 -12.11
N ALA A 277 23.46 23.44 -11.19
CA ALA A 277 24.43 24.49 -10.89
C ALA A 277 23.81 25.83 -10.44
N ASN A 278 22.65 25.79 -9.77
CA ASN A 278 21.96 27.00 -9.29
C ASN A 278 22.35 27.39 -7.84
N GLY A 279 23.16 26.58 -7.17
CA GLY A 279 23.67 26.78 -5.82
C GLY A 279 22.71 26.39 -4.69
N VAL A 280 21.61 25.70 -4.99
CA VAL A 280 20.57 25.32 -4.02
C VAL A 280 20.05 23.92 -4.32
N PHE A 281 19.89 23.09 -3.29
CA PHE A 281 19.22 21.79 -3.46
C PHE A 281 17.72 21.96 -3.73
N ASP A 282 17.27 21.54 -4.91
CA ASP A 282 15.91 21.72 -5.41
C ASP A 282 15.42 20.54 -6.29
N PRO A 283 14.18 20.61 -6.83
CA PRO A 283 13.67 19.52 -7.66
C PRO A 283 14.46 19.18 -8.92
N GLY A 284 15.26 20.10 -9.46
CA GLY A 284 16.11 19.89 -10.61
C GLY A 284 17.41 19.14 -10.31
N ASP A 285 17.72 18.84 -9.04
CA ASP A 285 18.89 18.05 -8.64
C ASP A 285 18.64 16.55 -8.61
N TYR A 286 17.40 16.15 -8.80
CA TYR A 286 17.02 14.75 -8.90
C TYR A 286 17.17 14.27 -10.34
N LEU A 287 17.91 13.18 -10.52
CA LEU A 287 18.11 12.55 -11.81
C LEU A 287 17.27 11.29 -11.94
N THR A 288 16.69 11.06 -13.10
CA THR A 288 16.24 9.73 -13.52
C THR A 288 17.41 9.01 -14.19
N PRO A 289 17.53 7.67 -14.06
CA PRO A 289 18.55 6.91 -14.78
C PRO A 289 18.62 7.21 -16.30
N PRO A 290 19.77 6.92 -16.95
CA PRO A 290 21.01 6.39 -16.37
C PRO A 290 21.72 7.42 -15.48
N LEU A 291 22.10 6.98 -14.27
CA LEU A 291 22.84 7.82 -13.33
C LEU A 291 24.35 7.85 -13.70
N PRO A 292 25.08 8.93 -13.35
CA PRO A 292 26.53 9.00 -13.50
C PRO A 292 27.23 7.79 -12.86
N ALA A 293 28.27 7.27 -13.53
CA ALA A 293 28.98 6.10 -13.04
C ALA A 293 29.64 6.38 -11.67
N ASN A 294 29.56 5.40 -10.77
CA ASN A 294 30.08 5.47 -9.39
C ASN A 294 29.41 6.52 -8.48
N SER A 295 28.26 7.07 -8.87
CA SER A 295 27.48 7.94 -8.00
C SER A 295 26.86 7.15 -6.85
N LYS A 296 26.91 7.68 -5.62
CA LYS A 296 26.14 7.15 -4.49
C LYS A 296 24.79 7.82 -4.43
N ILE A 297 23.73 7.04 -4.29
CA ILE A 297 22.39 7.60 -4.06
C ILE A 297 22.30 7.99 -2.59
N LEU A 298 21.92 9.24 -2.31
CA LEU A 298 21.72 9.76 -0.95
C LEU A 298 20.24 9.92 -0.59
N ALA A 299 19.40 10.28 -1.57
CA ALA A 299 17.97 10.34 -1.40
C ALA A 299 17.23 9.90 -2.66
N VAL A 300 15.99 9.43 -2.48
CA VAL A 300 15.09 9.01 -3.55
C VAL A 300 13.82 9.83 -3.44
N ARG A 301 13.42 10.48 -4.54
CA ARG A 301 12.07 11.01 -4.71
C ARG A 301 11.23 9.92 -5.34
N VAL A 302 10.12 9.60 -4.69
CA VAL A 302 9.14 8.61 -5.14
C VAL A 302 7.89 9.38 -5.55
N SER A 303 7.49 9.23 -6.81
CA SER A 303 6.29 9.85 -7.37
C SER A 303 5.31 8.75 -7.77
N ILE A 304 4.09 8.79 -7.23
CA ILE A 304 3.03 7.79 -7.45
C ILE A 304 1.80 8.47 -8.04
N LEU A 305 1.25 7.86 -9.07
CA LEU A 305 -0.07 8.19 -9.64
C LEU A 305 -1.08 7.14 -9.18
N ALA A 306 -1.98 7.53 -8.29
CA ALA A 306 -3.09 6.69 -7.85
C ALA A 306 -4.38 7.05 -8.58
N THR A 307 -5.20 6.05 -8.85
CA THR A 307 -6.48 6.20 -9.55
C THR A 307 -7.64 5.69 -8.69
N THR A 308 -8.88 6.02 -9.06
CA THR A 308 -10.07 5.38 -8.49
C THR A 308 -10.29 4.04 -9.17
N GLY A 309 -10.57 2.98 -8.40
CA GLY A 309 -10.73 1.62 -8.96
C GLY A 309 -11.93 1.44 -9.90
N LYS A 310 -12.82 2.43 -10.01
CA LYS A 310 -13.96 2.42 -10.94
C LYS A 310 -14.11 3.78 -11.61
N ASP A 311 -14.77 3.75 -12.76
CA ASP A 311 -15.18 4.93 -13.49
C ASP A 311 -16.24 5.73 -12.72
N ASP A 312 -16.10 7.06 -12.71
CA ASP A 312 -17.09 7.99 -12.19
C ASP A 312 -18.03 8.43 -13.34
N PRO A 313 -19.30 7.99 -13.36
CA PRO A 313 -20.22 8.32 -14.45
C PRO A 313 -20.53 9.82 -14.59
N SER A 314 -20.20 10.62 -13.56
CA SER A 314 -20.42 12.07 -13.59
C SER A 314 -19.32 12.84 -14.34
N ILE A 315 -18.21 12.18 -14.68
CA ILE A 315 -17.09 12.79 -15.39
C ILE A 315 -17.13 12.39 -16.85
N GLU A 316 -16.84 13.34 -17.73
CA GLU A 316 -16.53 13.07 -19.12
C GLU A 316 -15.02 13.15 -19.34
N PRO A 317 -14.39 12.21 -20.07
CA PRO A 317 -12.94 12.20 -20.24
C PRO A 317 -12.40 13.53 -20.77
N SER A 318 -13.11 14.13 -21.73
CA SER A 318 -12.74 15.40 -22.38
C SER A 318 -12.72 16.62 -21.44
N THR A 319 -13.35 16.55 -20.27
CA THR A 319 -13.37 17.67 -19.31
C THR A 319 -12.21 17.62 -18.31
N LYS A 320 -11.39 16.57 -18.34
CA LYS A 320 -10.23 16.42 -17.46
C LYS A 320 -9.08 17.32 -17.94
N PRO A 321 -8.35 17.99 -17.02
CA PRO A 321 -7.26 18.90 -17.39
C PRO A 321 -6.09 18.21 -18.12
N TYR A 322 -5.97 16.88 -17.98
CA TYR A 322 -4.91 16.05 -18.53
C TYR A 322 -5.34 15.21 -19.75
N TYR A 323 -6.55 15.43 -20.27
CA TYR A 323 -7.16 14.59 -21.32
C TYR A 323 -6.31 14.40 -22.59
N SER A 324 -5.62 15.46 -23.05
CA SER A 324 -4.85 15.42 -24.31
C SER A 324 -3.33 15.39 -24.13
N SER A 325 -2.84 15.77 -22.95
CA SER A 325 -1.41 15.86 -22.65
C SER A 325 -0.88 14.67 -21.85
N GLY A 326 -1.77 13.85 -21.29
CA GLY A 326 -1.40 12.84 -20.30
C GLY A 326 -1.06 13.46 -18.95
N ILE A 327 -0.59 12.62 -18.03
CA ILE A 327 -0.03 13.05 -16.75
C ILE A 327 1.45 12.72 -16.76
N THR A 328 2.29 13.74 -16.61
CA THR A 328 3.75 13.57 -16.52
C THR A 328 4.17 13.33 -15.07
N LEU A 329 4.82 12.20 -14.80
CA LEU A 329 5.54 11.92 -13.57
C LEU A 329 7.01 11.68 -13.94
N GLU A 330 7.91 12.49 -13.39
CA GLU A 330 9.36 12.43 -13.68
C GLU A 330 9.64 12.35 -15.20
N ASN A 331 10.14 11.21 -15.71
CA ASN A 331 10.47 10.97 -17.11
C ASN A 331 9.36 10.23 -17.90
N ASN A 332 8.24 9.89 -17.27
CA ASN A 332 7.14 9.16 -17.90
C ASN A 332 5.89 10.03 -18.09
N ILE A 333 5.14 9.78 -19.17
CA ILE A 333 3.83 10.37 -19.41
C ILE A 333 2.81 9.23 -19.47
N THR A 334 1.92 9.17 -18.49
CA THR A 334 0.80 8.23 -18.48
C THR A 334 -0.32 8.75 -19.40
N ASP A 335 -0.74 7.96 -20.39
CA ASP A 335 -1.93 8.25 -21.19
C ASP A 335 -3.20 7.93 -20.38
N VAL A 336 -4.09 8.92 -20.28
CA VAL A 336 -5.28 8.93 -19.42
C VAL A 336 -6.51 9.45 -20.19
N SER A 337 -6.44 9.37 -21.52
CA SER A 337 -7.38 10.06 -22.42
C SER A 337 -8.78 9.45 -22.43
N ASN A 338 -8.99 8.17 -22.11
CA ASN A 338 -10.26 7.50 -22.44
C ASN A 338 -11.12 7.04 -21.26
N ASP A 339 -10.61 7.01 -20.04
CA ASP A 339 -11.37 6.53 -18.87
C ASP A 339 -12.13 7.65 -18.13
N LYS A 340 -12.96 7.29 -17.16
CA LYS A 340 -13.67 8.22 -16.26
C LYS A 340 -13.16 8.14 -14.82
N GLN A 341 -11.93 7.68 -14.63
CA GLN A 341 -11.32 7.58 -13.31
C GLN A 341 -10.71 8.91 -12.86
N ARG A 342 -10.77 9.16 -11.55
CA ARG A 342 -10.12 10.30 -10.90
C ARG A 342 -8.72 9.88 -10.48
N ARG A 343 -7.77 10.81 -10.60
CA ARG A 343 -6.37 10.54 -10.28
C ARG A 343 -5.81 11.57 -9.32
N ASN A 344 -4.87 11.13 -8.50
CA ASN A 344 -4.09 12.01 -7.62
C ASN A 344 -2.62 11.65 -7.73
N ILE A 345 -1.78 12.67 -7.79
CA ILE A 345 -0.33 12.53 -7.75
C ILE A 345 0.11 12.73 -6.31
N TRP A 346 0.97 11.85 -5.85
CA TRP A 346 1.65 11.98 -4.59
C TRP A 346 3.15 11.87 -4.81
N SER A 347 3.94 12.72 -4.15
CA SER A 347 5.38 12.65 -4.22
C SER A 347 5.98 12.81 -2.84
N MET A 348 7.03 12.03 -2.55
CA MET A 348 7.74 12.05 -1.29
C MET A 348 9.24 11.90 -1.51
N GLU A 349 10.02 12.65 -0.76
CA GLU A 349 11.48 12.56 -0.74
C GLU A 349 11.95 11.79 0.49
N VAL A 350 12.78 10.77 0.27
CA VAL A 350 13.28 9.89 1.31
C VAL A 350 14.80 9.89 1.29
N ALA A 351 15.42 10.47 2.32
CA ALA A 351 16.85 10.35 2.55
C ALA A 351 17.20 8.94 3.08
N LEU A 352 18.23 8.34 2.50
CA LEU A 352 18.73 7.03 2.88
C LEU A 352 19.53 7.12 4.19
N ARG A 353 19.39 6.12 5.06
CA ARG A 353 20.17 6.04 6.30
C ARG A 353 21.57 5.47 6.06
N ASN A 354 21.67 4.52 5.13
CA ASN A 354 22.91 3.83 4.80
C ASN A 354 23.12 3.87 3.27
N PRO A 355 23.46 5.04 2.70
CA PRO A 355 23.79 5.15 1.29
C PRO A 355 25.07 4.34 1.00
N ARG A 356 25.04 3.46 -0.01
CA ARG A 356 26.16 2.55 -0.33
C ARG A 356 26.35 2.34 -1.81
#